data_AF-A0A7J4FB96-F1
#
_entry.id   AF-A0A7J4FB96-F1
#
_cell.length_a   1.000
_cell.length_b   1.000
_cell.length_c   1.000
_cell.angle_alpha   90.00
_cell.angle_beta   90.00
_cell.angle_gamma   90.00
#
_symmetry.space_group_name_H-M   'P 1'
#
loop_
_entity.id
_entity.type
_entity.pdbx_description
1 polymer ?
#
loop_
_entity_poly.entity_id
_entity_poly.type
_entity_poly.pdbx_seq_one_letter_code
_entity_poly.pdbx_strand_id
1 'polypeptide(L)'
;MLHKRRFLSNFWVGALRYSESVPPSVVRNEEKVREFLTQNPYLKGGMKVDHIDERILRLLKENARMPYVKLAKKVGLSEGAVRRRIEKLIRGGVVEKFTIVTRRVGYVSAFVLVRTDPAVPTSEIVREIRKLENARDVCEVAGPYEVAFILEESSIDALNNAIESIRAIRGVI
;
A
#
# COMPACT_ATOMS: atom_id res chain seq x y z
N MET A 1 -4.91 1.21 -32.06
CA MET A 1 -3.83 1.74 -31.18
C MET A 1 -4.31 2.58 -29.99
N LEU A 2 -5.60 2.96 -29.87
CA LEU A 2 -6.14 3.79 -28.77
C LEU A 2 -6.44 3.03 -27.45
N HIS A 3 -6.52 1.69 -27.45
CA HIS A 3 -6.89 0.92 -26.25
C HIS A 3 -5.75 0.67 -25.25
N LYS A 4 -4.47 0.70 -25.67
CA LYS A 4 -3.34 0.49 -24.75
C LYS A 4 -3.07 1.67 -23.80
N ARG A 5 -3.45 2.90 -24.18
CA ARG A 5 -3.25 4.10 -23.32
C ARG A 5 -4.24 4.16 -22.15
N ARG A 6 -5.46 3.67 -22.33
CA ARG A 6 -6.52 3.62 -21.30
C ARG A 6 -6.28 2.51 -20.26
N PHE A 7 -5.63 1.42 -20.67
CA PHE A 7 -5.26 0.33 -19.77
C PHE A 7 -4.16 0.75 -18.79
N LEU A 8 -3.15 1.49 -19.27
CA LEU A 8 -2.09 2.01 -18.41
C LEU A 8 -2.58 3.15 -17.50
N SER A 9 -3.55 3.99 -17.91
CA SER A 9 -4.14 4.99 -16.99
C SER A 9 -4.90 4.30 -15.85
N ASN A 10 -5.76 3.33 -16.16
CA ASN A 10 -6.56 2.63 -15.17
C ASN A 10 -5.75 1.73 -14.22
N PHE A 11 -4.64 1.14 -14.68
CA PHE A 11 -3.76 0.35 -13.82
C PHE A 11 -3.08 1.20 -12.74
N TRP A 12 -2.62 2.41 -13.10
CA TRP A 12 -2.03 3.35 -12.13
C TRP A 12 -3.10 3.96 -11.20
N VAL A 13 -4.31 4.21 -11.69
CA VAL A 13 -5.49 4.60 -10.88
C VAL A 13 -5.79 3.51 -9.83
N GLY A 14 -5.71 2.24 -10.22
CA GLY A 14 -5.84 1.08 -9.35
C GLY A 14 -4.75 1.05 -8.27
N ALA A 15 -3.47 1.10 -8.65
CA ALA A 15 -2.35 1.13 -7.70
C ALA A 15 -2.36 2.33 -6.74
N LEU A 16 -2.95 3.46 -7.15
CA LEU A 16 -3.15 4.63 -6.30
C LEU A 16 -4.26 4.46 -5.25
N ARG A 17 -5.26 3.59 -5.46
CA ARG A 17 -6.34 3.30 -4.45
C ARG A 17 -5.81 2.72 -3.13
N TYR A 18 -4.55 2.30 -3.13
CA TYR A 18 -3.93 1.50 -2.10
C TYR A 18 -2.96 2.26 -1.22
N SER A 19 -2.46 3.40 -1.70
CA SER A 19 -1.77 4.28 -0.79
C SER A 19 -2.84 4.98 0.05
N GLU A 20 -2.79 4.79 1.37
CA GLU A 20 -3.63 5.50 2.36
C GLU A 20 -3.57 7.04 2.17
N SER A 21 -2.62 7.54 1.38
CA SER A 21 -2.45 8.94 1.01
C SER A 21 -3.35 9.45 -0.14
N VAL A 22 -4.13 8.60 -0.84
CA VAL A 22 -4.97 9.02 -1.98
C VAL A 22 -6.46 9.07 -1.63
N PRO A 23 -7.10 10.27 -1.59
CA PRO A 23 -8.51 10.40 -1.26
C PRO A 23 -9.44 9.69 -2.25
N PRO A 24 -10.53 9.03 -1.81
CA PRO A 24 -11.50 8.37 -2.70
C PRO A 24 -12.12 9.28 -3.78
N SER A 25 -12.17 10.59 -3.53
CA SER A 25 -12.67 11.61 -4.47
C SER A 25 -11.74 11.86 -5.67
N VAL A 26 -10.45 11.57 -5.52
CA VAL A 26 -9.44 11.67 -6.57
C VAL A 26 -9.61 10.53 -7.57
N VAL A 27 -9.84 9.31 -7.07
CA VAL A 27 -9.78 8.09 -7.88
C VAL A 27 -10.96 7.89 -8.85
N ARG A 28 -11.96 8.77 -8.78
CA ARG A 28 -13.18 8.69 -9.61
C ARG A 28 -13.10 9.51 -10.90
N ASN A 29 -12.03 10.28 -11.12
CA ASN A 29 -11.91 11.18 -12.27
C ASN A 29 -10.46 11.16 -12.78
N GLU A 30 -10.23 10.76 -14.04
CA GLU A 30 -8.88 10.66 -14.63
C GLU A 30 -8.09 11.97 -14.58
N GLU A 31 -8.77 13.11 -14.72
CA GLU A 31 -8.19 14.45 -14.64
C GLU A 31 -7.77 14.79 -13.20
N LYS A 32 -8.61 14.44 -12.21
CA LYS A 32 -8.25 14.54 -10.79
C LYS A 32 -7.16 13.56 -10.38
N VAL A 33 -7.15 12.35 -10.94
CA VAL A 33 -6.06 11.39 -10.73
C VAL A 33 -4.77 11.94 -11.32
N ARG A 34 -4.80 12.50 -12.53
CA ARG A 34 -3.63 13.17 -13.13
C ARG A 34 -3.17 14.37 -12.31
N GLU A 35 -4.08 15.22 -11.89
CA GLU A 35 -3.79 16.37 -11.04
C GLU A 35 -3.17 15.93 -9.72
N PHE A 36 -3.80 14.96 -9.04
CA PHE A 36 -3.28 14.35 -7.82
C PHE A 36 -1.93 13.70 -8.06
N LEU A 37 -1.72 12.91 -9.11
CA LEU A 37 -0.43 12.33 -9.48
C LEU A 37 0.67 13.37 -9.68
N THR A 38 0.31 14.50 -10.29
CA THR A 38 1.21 15.62 -10.57
C THR A 38 1.48 16.46 -9.33
N GLN A 39 0.53 16.53 -8.40
CA GLN A 39 0.64 17.25 -7.12
C GLN A 39 1.17 16.35 -5.99
N ASN A 40 1.10 15.02 -6.14
CA ASN A 40 1.47 14.03 -5.15
C ASN A 40 3.01 14.03 -5.00
N PRO A 41 3.53 14.39 -3.82
CA PRO A 41 4.96 14.51 -3.60
C PRO A 41 5.73 13.18 -3.71
N TYR A 42 5.04 12.03 -3.59
CA TYR A 42 5.63 10.69 -3.73
C TYR A 42 5.86 10.28 -5.20
N LEU A 43 5.16 10.91 -6.16
CA LEU A 43 5.25 10.61 -7.60
C LEU A 43 5.83 11.76 -8.42
N LYS A 44 5.87 12.96 -7.85
CA LYS A 44 6.87 13.95 -8.22
C LYS A 44 8.25 13.35 -7.94
N GLY A 45 8.93 12.93 -9.00
CA GLY A 45 10.38 12.68 -9.00
C GLY A 45 11.19 13.95 -8.72
N GLY A 46 10.95 14.59 -7.57
CA GLY A 46 11.52 15.88 -7.18
C GLY A 46 12.60 15.77 -6.10
N MET A 47 12.58 14.70 -5.28
CA MET A 47 13.69 14.42 -4.37
C MET A 47 14.68 13.47 -5.04
N LYS A 48 15.84 13.99 -5.41
CA LYS A 48 16.97 13.15 -5.85
C LYS A 48 17.47 12.35 -4.63
N VAL A 49 17.18 11.05 -4.67
CA VAL A 49 17.74 10.03 -3.76
C VAL A 49 19.06 9.59 -4.38
N ASP A 50 20.15 9.69 -3.61
CA ASP A 50 21.46 9.20 -4.07
C ASP A 50 21.76 7.78 -3.55
N HIS A 51 22.86 7.21 -4.03
CA HIS A 51 23.27 5.85 -3.66
C HIS A 51 23.55 5.67 -2.15
N ILE A 52 23.89 6.75 -1.42
CA ILE A 52 24.07 6.70 0.03
C ILE A 52 22.72 6.69 0.73
N ASP A 53 21.78 7.53 0.28
CA ASP A 53 20.41 7.53 0.78
C ASP A 53 19.77 6.13 0.61
N GLU A 54 19.95 5.48 -0.55
CA GLU A 54 19.50 4.11 -0.77
C GLU A 54 20.14 3.10 0.19
N ARG A 55 21.44 3.25 0.48
CA ARG A 55 22.16 2.37 1.39
C ARG A 55 21.69 2.55 2.84
N ILE A 56 21.39 3.79 3.25
CA ILE A 56 20.75 4.09 4.54
C ILE A 56 19.36 3.42 4.60
N LEU A 57 18.54 3.57 3.56
CA LEU A 57 17.21 2.96 3.49
C LEU A 57 17.28 1.43 3.59
N ARG A 58 18.23 0.77 2.91
CA ARG A 58 18.44 -0.69 3.03
C ARG A 58 18.71 -1.09 4.47
N LEU A 59 19.64 -0.41 5.15
CA LEU A 59 19.97 -0.70 6.55
C LEU A 59 18.81 -0.45 7.51
N LEU A 60 18.00 0.58 7.25
CA LEU A 60 16.80 0.88 8.05
C LEU A 60 15.65 -0.11 7.79
N LYS A 61 15.52 -0.63 6.56
CA LYS A 61 14.57 -1.71 6.25
C LYS A 61 14.91 -3.00 7.00
N GLU A 62 16.20 -3.29 7.16
CA GLU A 62 16.67 -4.42 7.97
C GLU A 62 16.47 -4.16 9.48
N ASN A 63 16.79 -2.96 9.95
CA ASN A 63 16.62 -2.57 11.35
C ASN A 63 16.36 -1.06 11.48
N ALA A 64 15.09 -0.71 11.60
CA ALA A 64 14.63 0.67 11.76
C ALA A 64 15.17 1.35 13.03
N ARG A 65 15.59 0.58 14.04
CA ARG A 65 16.14 1.07 15.31
C ARG A 65 17.66 1.20 15.30
N MET A 66 18.31 1.03 14.15
CA MET A 66 19.77 1.11 14.07
C MET A 66 20.25 2.52 14.48
N PRO A 67 21.15 2.64 15.48
CA PRO A 67 21.66 3.94 15.91
C PRO A 67 22.36 4.67 14.77
N TYR A 68 22.22 6.00 14.73
CA TYR A 68 22.81 6.82 13.66
C TYR A 68 24.34 6.68 13.60
N VAL A 69 25.02 6.56 14.75
CA VAL A 69 26.46 6.23 14.81
C VAL A 69 26.80 4.94 14.06
N LYS A 70 25.96 3.91 14.16
CA LYS A 70 26.18 2.62 13.49
C LYS A 70 25.90 2.70 11.99
N LEU A 71 24.85 3.42 11.60
CA LEU A 71 24.58 3.74 10.18
C LEU A 71 25.74 4.52 9.57
N ALA A 72 26.21 5.56 10.24
CA ALA A 72 27.33 6.42 9.86
C ALA A 72 28.59 5.61 9.55
N LYS A 73 28.98 4.71 10.47
CA LYS A 73 30.10 3.77 10.26
C LYS A 73 29.88 2.87 9.03
N LYS A 74 28.66 2.36 8.83
CA LYS A 74 28.34 1.45 7.71
C LYS A 74 28.29 2.12 6.34
N VAL A 75 28.01 3.43 6.29
CA VAL A 75 27.91 4.20 5.03
C VAL A 75 29.06 5.17 4.79
N GLY A 76 30.03 5.25 5.70
CA GLY A 76 31.22 6.09 5.55
C GLY A 76 30.95 7.58 5.73
N LEU A 77 30.00 7.96 6.60
CA LEU A 77 29.64 9.35 6.87
C LEU A 77 29.75 9.68 8.37
N SER A 78 29.66 10.98 8.70
CA SER A 78 29.42 11.41 10.08
C SER A 78 27.99 11.12 10.52
N GLU A 79 27.77 11.00 11.83
CA GLU A 79 26.43 10.83 12.40
C GLU A 79 25.47 11.97 11.99
N GLY A 80 25.95 13.22 12.07
CA GLY A 80 25.17 14.40 11.67
C GLY A 80 24.78 14.38 10.19
N ALA A 81 25.65 13.88 9.30
CA ALA A 81 25.34 13.73 7.88
C ALA A 81 24.26 12.67 7.64
N VAL A 82 24.32 11.53 8.32
CA VAL A 82 23.26 10.50 8.27
C VAL A 82 21.93 11.05 8.78
N ARG A 83 21.93 11.74 9.92
CA ARG A 83 20.72 12.36 10.48
C ARG A 83 20.06 13.31 9.50
N ARG A 84 20.81 14.23 8.90
CA ARG A 84 20.29 15.18 7.90
C ARG A 84 19.70 14.48 6.68
N ARG A 85 20.31 13.38 6.22
CA ARG A 85 19.80 12.56 5.11
C ARG A 85 18.49 11.87 5.45
N ILE A 86 18.40 11.25 6.64
CA ILE A 86 17.15 10.63 7.10
C ILE A 86 16.04 11.68 7.25
N GLU A 87 16.32 12.83 7.84
CA GLU A 87 15.35 13.93 7.95
C GLU A 87 14.89 14.44 6.57
N LYS A 88 15.82 14.53 5.59
CA LYS A 88 15.49 14.85 4.20
C LYS A 88 14.57 13.79 3.59
N LEU A 89 14.86 12.50 3.80
CA LEU A 89 14.04 11.38 3.30
C LEU A 89 12.63 11.38 3.90
N ILE A 90 12.49 11.71 5.19
CA ILE A 90 11.18 11.86 5.85
C ILE A 90 10.43 13.07 5.28
N ARG A 91 11.05 14.25 5.27
CA ARG A 91 10.41 15.48 4.75
C ARG A 91 10.03 15.38 3.27
N GLY A 92 10.81 14.62 2.50
CA GLY A 92 10.57 14.36 1.08
C GLY A 92 9.57 13.23 0.81
N GLY A 93 8.98 12.62 1.83
CA GLY A 93 8.02 11.51 1.68
C GLY A 93 8.64 10.18 1.27
N VAL A 94 9.96 10.06 1.13
CA VAL A 94 10.59 8.76 0.82
C VAL A 94 10.46 7.79 1.99
N VAL A 95 10.48 8.31 3.22
CA VAL A 95 10.14 7.55 4.43
C VAL A 95 8.81 8.05 4.96
N GLU A 96 7.76 7.28 4.75
CA GLU A 96 6.40 7.60 5.21
C GLU A 96 6.26 7.48 6.73
N LYS A 97 6.72 6.36 7.30
CA LYS A 97 6.63 6.07 8.73
C LYS A 97 7.70 5.07 9.17
N PHE A 98 8.03 5.12 10.46
CA PHE A 98 8.72 4.03 11.15
C PHE A 98 7.68 3.24 11.92
N THR A 99 7.55 1.96 11.60
CA THR A 99 6.55 1.07 12.22
C THR A 99 7.19 -0.27 12.57
N ILE A 100 6.49 -1.03 13.40
CA ILE A 100 6.78 -2.44 13.65
C ILE A 100 5.93 -3.30 12.72
N VAL A 101 6.46 -4.46 12.33
CA VAL A 101 5.70 -5.52 11.67
C VAL A 101 5.49 -6.62 12.70
N THR A 102 4.24 -6.84 13.11
CA THR A 102 3.88 -7.88 14.06
C THR A 102 3.18 -9.03 13.33
N ARG A 103 3.45 -10.25 13.79
CA ARG A 103 2.58 -11.40 13.50
C ARG A 103 1.61 -11.52 14.66
N ARG A 104 0.32 -11.70 14.36
CA ARG A 104 -0.64 -12.06 15.40
C ARG A 104 -0.40 -13.53 15.78
N VAL A 105 0.08 -13.77 16.99
CA VAL A 105 0.36 -15.12 17.49
C VAL A 105 -0.97 -15.86 17.64
N GLY A 106 -1.04 -17.10 17.15
CA GLY A 106 -2.26 -17.91 17.20
C GLY A 106 -3.29 -17.57 16.12
N TYR A 107 -2.95 -16.74 15.13
CA TYR A 107 -3.85 -16.43 14.01
C TYR A 107 -3.48 -17.27 12.78
N VAL A 108 -4.50 -17.63 12.02
CA VAL A 108 -4.38 -18.12 10.65
C VAL A 108 -4.49 -16.94 9.67
N SER A 109 -3.78 -17.02 8.55
CA SER A 109 -3.80 -16.01 7.51
C SER A 109 -4.15 -16.64 6.18
N ALA A 110 -5.05 -16.00 5.44
CA ALA A 110 -5.45 -16.43 4.11
C ALA A 110 -5.35 -15.29 3.11
N PHE A 111 -4.85 -15.60 1.92
CA PHE A 111 -4.92 -14.70 0.78
C PHE A 111 -6.27 -14.91 0.07
N VAL A 112 -7.12 -13.90 0.12
CA VAL A 112 -8.50 -13.98 -0.40
C VAL A 112 -8.57 -13.23 -1.73
N LEU A 113 -9.10 -13.90 -2.75
CA LEU A 113 -9.37 -13.35 -4.07
C LEU A 113 -10.88 -13.35 -4.29
N VAL A 114 -11.43 -12.21 -4.67
CA VAL A 114 -12.88 -12.01 -4.79
C VAL A 114 -13.21 -11.59 -6.22
N ARG A 115 -14.18 -12.30 -6.81
CA ARG A 115 -14.84 -11.89 -8.05
C ARG A 115 -16.05 -11.04 -7.71
N THR A 116 -16.32 -10.08 -8.56
CA THR A 116 -17.41 -9.12 -8.34
C THR A 116 -18.38 -9.10 -9.51
N ASP A 117 -19.66 -8.88 -9.20
CA ASP A 117 -20.70 -8.63 -10.19
C ASP A 117 -20.46 -7.26 -10.84
N PRO A 118 -20.30 -7.17 -12.17
CA PRO A 118 -20.15 -5.90 -12.88
C PRO A 118 -21.29 -4.89 -12.67
N ALA A 119 -22.47 -5.35 -12.24
CA ALA A 119 -23.60 -4.49 -11.91
C ALA A 119 -23.40 -3.69 -10.61
N VAL A 120 -22.45 -4.09 -9.75
CA VAL A 120 -22.12 -3.41 -8.51
C VAL A 120 -20.73 -2.78 -8.64
N PRO A 121 -20.55 -1.49 -8.35
CA PRO A 121 -19.23 -0.88 -8.39
C PRO A 121 -18.27 -1.56 -7.41
N THR A 122 -17.14 -2.09 -7.90
CA THR A 122 -16.11 -2.76 -7.07
C THR A 122 -15.68 -1.90 -5.86
N SER A 123 -15.65 -0.57 -6.01
CA SER A 123 -15.33 0.37 -4.92
C SER A 123 -16.28 0.33 -3.72
N GLU A 124 -17.53 -0.12 -3.92
CA GLU A 124 -18.51 -0.33 -2.85
C GLU A 124 -18.19 -1.60 -2.08
N ILE A 125 -17.94 -2.70 -2.78
CA ILE A 125 -17.53 -3.99 -2.21
C ILE A 125 -16.24 -3.84 -1.39
N VAL A 126 -15.24 -3.16 -1.94
CA VAL A 126 -13.97 -2.85 -1.24
C VAL A 126 -14.22 -2.06 0.04
N ARG A 127 -15.19 -1.14 0.05
CA ARG A 127 -15.52 -0.36 1.23
C ARG A 127 -16.13 -1.23 2.33
N GLU A 128 -16.99 -2.18 1.97
CA GLU A 128 -17.55 -3.13 2.92
C GLU A 128 -16.47 -4.06 3.48
N ILE A 129 -15.59 -4.61 2.63
CA ILE A 129 -14.47 -5.45 3.07
C ILE A 129 -13.53 -4.68 4.00
N ARG A 130 -13.24 -3.40 3.72
CA ARG A 130 -12.39 -2.55 4.57
C ARG A 130 -12.97 -2.24 5.95
N LYS A 131 -14.27 -2.47 6.20
CA LYS A 131 -14.85 -2.36 7.54
C LYS A 131 -14.47 -3.54 8.43
N LEU A 132 -14.00 -4.64 7.84
CA LEU A 132 -13.58 -5.82 8.56
C LEU A 132 -12.16 -5.58 9.12
N GLU A 133 -12.03 -5.51 10.45
CA GLU A 133 -10.74 -5.24 11.11
C GLU A 133 -9.68 -6.33 10.85
N ASN A 134 -10.12 -7.53 10.48
CA ASN A 134 -9.30 -8.68 10.13
C ASN A 134 -8.86 -8.70 8.66
N ALA A 135 -9.36 -7.79 7.81
CA ALA A 135 -8.98 -7.66 6.40
C ALA A 135 -7.88 -6.59 6.25
N ARG A 136 -6.67 -7.03 5.89
CA ARG A 136 -5.51 -6.18 5.62
C ARG A 136 -5.21 -6.07 4.13
N ASP A 137 -4.54 -4.98 3.76
CA ASP A 137 -4.01 -4.77 2.40
C ASP A 137 -5.08 -4.93 1.31
N VAL A 138 -6.29 -4.39 1.55
CA VAL A 138 -7.47 -4.53 0.66
C VAL A 138 -7.36 -3.68 -0.60
N CYS A 139 -7.64 -4.33 -1.73
CA CYS A 139 -6.82 -4.13 -2.90
C CYS A 139 -7.61 -4.47 -4.18
N GLU A 140 -7.83 -3.51 -5.10
CA GLU A 140 -8.37 -3.76 -6.44
C GLU A 140 -7.32 -4.23 -7.47
N VAL A 141 -7.44 -5.47 -7.93
CA VAL A 141 -6.46 -6.10 -8.83
C VAL A 141 -6.97 -6.23 -10.26
N ALA A 142 -6.03 -6.26 -11.21
CA ALA A 142 -6.32 -6.62 -12.59
C ALA A 142 -6.18 -8.14 -12.76
N GLY A 143 -7.12 -8.77 -13.47
CA GLY A 143 -7.08 -10.21 -13.74
C GLY A 143 -8.46 -10.84 -13.67
N PRO A 144 -8.55 -12.15 -13.37
CA PRO A 144 -9.83 -12.87 -13.26
C PRO A 144 -10.58 -12.58 -11.95
N TYR A 145 -9.98 -11.81 -11.04
CA TYR A 145 -10.56 -11.33 -9.80
C TYR A 145 -10.41 -9.81 -9.78
N GLU A 146 -11.34 -9.12 -9.13
CA GLU A 146 -11.32 -7.65 -9.03
C GLU A 146 -10.80 -7.17 -7.67
N VAL A 147 -10.85 -8.01 -6.62
CA VAL A 147 -10.36 -7.64 -5.28
C VAL A 147 -9.47 -8.75 -4.72
N ALA A 148 -8.38 -8.36 -4.06
CA ALA A 148 -7.54 -9.23 -3.24
C ALA A 148 -7.32 -8.61 -1.87
N PHE A 149 -7.05 -9.42 -0.85
CA PHE A 149 -6.65 -8.96 0.48
C PHE A 149 -6.07 -10.11 1.32
N ILE A 150 -5.46 -9.76 2.45
CA ILE A 150 -5.06 -10.72 3.47
C ILE A 150 -6.12 -10.73 4.57
N LEU A 151 -6.71 -11.89 4.84
CA LEU A 151 -7.63 -12.09 5.95
C LEU A 151 -6.90 -12.81 7.09
N GLU A 152 -7.01 -12.32 8.31
CA GLU A 152 -6.38 -12.94 9.47
C GLU A 152 -7.35 -13.21 10.60
N GLU A 153 -7.45 -14.46 11.03
CA GLU A 153 -8.40 -14.86 12.05
C GLU A 153 -7.77 -15.71 13.14
N SER A 154 -8.43 -15.81 14.28
CA SER A 154 -7.93 -16.55 15.46
C SER A 154 -8.00 -18.08 15.31
N SER A 155 -8.76 -18.58 14.32
CA SER A 155 -8.89 -20.01 14.02
C SER A 155 -9.37 -20.24 12.60
N ILE A 156 -9.28 -21.48 12.12
CA ILE A 156 -9.83 -21.89 10.81
C ILE A 156 -11.36 -21.70 10.78
N ASP A 157 -12.07 -21.99 11.87
CA ASP A 157 -13.53 -21.81 11.93
C ASP A 157 -13.92 -20.33 11.86
N ALA A 158 -13.21 -19.46 12.58
CA ALA A 158 -13.42 -18.02 12.50
C ALA A 158 -13.13 -17.49 11.08
N LEU A 159 -12.07 -18.00 10.43
CA LEU A 159 -11.75 -17.68 9.05
C LEU A 159 -12.87 -18.08 8.09
N ASN A 160 -13.42 -19.29 8.22
CA ASN A 160 -14.53 -19.76 7.39
C ASN A 160 -15.78 -18.88 7.59
N ASN A 161 -16.12 -18.52 8.83
CA ASN A 161 -17.24 -17.63 9.13
C ASN A 161 -17.05 -16.23 8.53
N ALA A 162 -15.83 -15.70 8.56
CA ALA A 162 -15.49 -14.44 7.93
C ALA A 162 -15.64 -14.52 6.40
N ILE A 163 -15.20 -15.62 5.77
CA ILE A 163 -15.37 -15.86 4.33
C ILE A 163 -16.86 -15.91 3.95
N GLU A 164 -17.71 -16.58 4.74
CA GLU A 164 -19.16 -16.59 4.50
C GLU A 164 -19.78 -15.19 4.63
N SER A 165 -19.32 -14.40 5.60
CA SER A 165 -19.76 -13.00 5.75
C SER A 165 -19.35 -12.14 4.54
N ILE A 166 -18.17 -12.39 3.96
CA ILE A 166 -17.71 -11.73 2.73
C ILE A 166 -18.57 -12.16 1.53
N ARG A 167 -18.92 -13.44 1.42
CA ARG A 167 -19.82 -13.95 0.35
C ARG A 167 -21.20 -13.32 0.40
N ALA A 168 -21.67 -12.92 1.58
CA ALA A 168 -22.95 -12.23 1.75
C ALA A 168 -22.93 -10.75 1.30
N ILE A 169 -21.74 -10.17 1.03
CA ILE A 169 -21.63 -8.80 0.53
C ILE A 169 -22.25 -8.73 -0.88
N ARG A 170 -23.18 -7.79 -1.06
CA ARG A 170 -23.83 -7.56 -2.35
C ARG A 170 -22.79 -7.35 -3.45
N GLY A 171 -22.87 -8.18 -4.49
CA GLY A 171 -21.97 -8.09 -5.65
C GLY A 171 -20.72 -8.96 -5.54
N VAL A 172 -20.55 -9.77 -4.49
CA VAL A 172 -19.55 -10.85 -4.46
C VAL A 172 -20.10 -12.09 -5.17
N ILE A 173 -19.31 -12.73 -6.04
CA ILE A 173 -19.70 -13.91 -6.85
C ILE A 173 -18.64 -15.01 -6.89
#